data_AF-A0A1P8KER6-F1
#
_entry.id   AF-A0A1P8KER6-F1
#
_cell.length_a   1.000
_cell.length_b   1.000
_cell.length_c   1.000
_cell.angle_alpha   90.00
_cell.angle_beta   90.00
_cell.angle_gamma   90.00
#
_symmetry.space_group_name_H-M   'P 1'
#
loop_
_entity.id
_entity.type
_entity.pdbx_description
1 polymer ?
#
loop_
_entity_poly.entity_id
_entity_poly.type
_entity_poly.pdbx_seq_one_letter_code
_entity_poly.pdbx_strand_id
1 'polypeptide(L)'
;MRKLFPHILILPTVALLLSAFMTWANVGLGDAFPATWARNFVASLVVLPLILMGIGHLEHVAAVLLPRLAPFWRKLLVSLLTACVIESVLALVIALINSPWDATLARFWWLAFSRSLPIGLVIGLFMGFYMKPKIDRMKARAAAAA
;
A
#
# COMPACT_ATOMS: atom_id res chain seq x y z
N MET A 1 5.76 28.38 -4.45
CA MET A 1 6.49 27.13 -4.77
C MET A 1 7.19 26.46 -3.56
N ARG A 2 7.71 27.21 -2.55
CA ARG A 2 8.36 26.64 -1.34
C ARG A 2 7.48 25.75 -0.42
N LYS A 3 6.15 25.88 -0.44
CA LYS A 3 5.24 25.08 0.42
C LYS A 3 4.95 23.65 -0.11
N LEU A 4 5.22 23.37 -1.39
CA LEU A 4 5.03 22.05 -2.03
C LEU A 4 6.27 21.16 -1.95
N PHE A 5 7.45 21.76 -1.84
CA PHE A 5 8.74 21.08 -1.77
C PHE A 5 8.82 19.97 -0.70
N PRO A 6 8.36 20.18 0.55
CA PRO A 6 8.42 19.12 1.55
C PRO A 6 7.49 17.96 1.21
N HIS A 7 6.32 18.18 0.61
CA HIS A 7 5.40 17.09 0.27
C HIS A 7 5.93 16.23 -0.89
N ILE A 8 6.60 16.86 -1.87
CA ILE A 8 7.19 16.18 -3.03
C ILE A 8 8.40 15.34 -2.63
N LEU A 9 9.15 15.73 -1.59
CA LEU A 9 10.28 14.94 -1.08
C LEU A 9 9.86 13.90 -0.04
N ILE A 10 9.00 14.26 0.92
CA ILE A 10 8.67 13.38 2.05
C ILE A 10 7.88 12.14 1.58
N LEU A 11 6.91 12.29 0.68
CA LEU A 11 6.07 11.18 0.25
C LEU A 11 6.87 10.07 -0.48
N PRO A 12 7.73 10.39 -1.48
CA PRO A 12 8.58 9.39 -2.10
C PRO A 12 9.61 8.81 -1.13
N THR A 13 10.24 9.62 -0.27
CA THR A 13 11.24 9.09 0.68
C THR A 13 10.62 8.12 1.67
N VAL A 14 9.41 8.41 2.18
CA VAL A 14 8.68 7.51 3.06
C VAL A 14 8.27 6.23 2.32
N ALA A 15 7.77 6.33 1.10
CA ALA A 15 7.44 5.17 0.27
C ALA A 15 8.66 4.29 -0.04
N LEU A 16 9.80 4.93 -0.30
CA LEU A 16 11.07 4.27 -0.63
C LEU A 16 11.65 3.53 0.59
N LEU A 17 11.63 4.16 1.77
CA LEU A 17 12.03 3.53 3.04
C LEU A 17 11.10 2.37 3.43
N LEU A 18 9.79 2.55 3.29
CA LEU A 18 8.81 1.50 3.56
C LEU A 18 8.98 0.30 2.62
N SER A 19 9.19 0.55 1.33
CA SER A 19 9.47 -0.50 0.34
C SER A 19 10.76 -1.25 0.65
N ALA A 20 11.81 -0.55 1.08
CA ALA A 20 13.06 -1.16 1.50
C ALA A 20 12.87 -2.05 2.73
N PHE A 21 12.12 -1.58 3.74
CA PHE A 21 11.82 -2.35 4.94
C PHE A 21 10.96 -3.59 4.63
N MET A 22 9.95 -3.45 3.77
CA MET A 22 9.12 -4.58 3.32
C MET A 22 9.93 -5.62 2.53
N THR A 23 10.86 -5.17 1.69
CA THR A 23 11.75 -6.09 0.96
C THR A 23 12.69 -6.81 1.92
N TRP A 24 13.19 -6.11 2.93
CA TRP A 24 14.05 -6.69 3.95
C TRP A 24 13.30 -7.76 4.76
N ALA A 25 12.07 -7.47 5.18
CA ALA A 25 11.24 -8.41 5.91
C ALA A 25 10.90 -9.67 5.08
N ASN A 26 10.84 -9.57 3.76
CA ASN A 26 10.50 -10.68 2.88
C ASN A 26 11.70 -11.52 2.42
N VAL A 27 12.87 -10.90 2.19
CA VAL A 27 14.04 -11.55 1.55
C VAL A 27 15.27 -11.59 2.46
N GLY A 28 15.32 -10.78 3.52
CA GLY A 28 16.49 -10.62 4.40
C GLY A 28 17.53 -9.62 3.87
N LEU A 29 18.54 -9.30 4.69
CA LEU A 29 19.72 -8.54 4.29
C LEU A 29 20.74 -9.51 3.66
N GLY A 30 21.00 -9.37 2.37
CA GLY A 30 22.00 -10.16 1.64
C GLY A 30 22.38 -9.49 0.31
N ASP A 31 23.32 -10.07 -0.43
CA ASP A 31 23.87 -9.45 -1.65
C ASP A 31 22.83 -9.24 -2.76
N ALA A 32 21.77 -10.05 -2.77
CA ALA A 32 20.65 -9.91 -3.70
C ALA A 32 19.60 -8.87 -3.27
N PHE A 33 19.73 -8.28 -2.06
CA PHE A 33 18.77 -7.32 -1.52
C PHE A 33 18.58 -6.08 -2.39
N PRO A 34 19.63 -5.30 -2.75
CA PRO A 34 19.42 -4.04 -3.47
C PRO A 34 18.85 -4.25 -4.88
N ALA A 35 19.28 -5.32 -5.57
CA ALA A 35 18.78 -5.66 -6.90
C ALA A 35 17.30 -6.10 -6.85
N THR A 36 16.95 -6.96 -5.89
CA THR A 36 15.57 -7.42 -5.69
C THR A 36 14.65 -6.28 -5.25
N TRP A 37 15.13 -5.41 -4.36
CA TRP A 37 14.40 -4.22 -3.91
C TRP A 37 14.12 -3.27 -5.06
N ALA A 38 15.13 -2.87 -5.84
CA ALA A 38 14.96 -1.94 -6.95
C ALA A 38 13.99 -2.50 -8.00
N ARG A 39 14.09 -3.79 -8.33
CA ARG A 39 13.18 -4.46 -9.27
C ARG A 39 11.75 -4.48 -8.74
N ASN A 40 11.53 -4.88 -7.49
CA ASN A 40 10.20 -4.92 -6.88
C ASN A 40 9.59 -3.53 -6.73
N PHE A 41 10.40 -2.52 -6.42
CA PHE A 41 9.97 -1.13 -6.34
C PHE A 41 9.50 -0.62 -7.71
N VAL A 42 10.29 -0.80 -8.76
CA VAL A 42 9.89 -0.42 -10.13
C VAL A 42 8.64 -1.18 -10.57
N ALA A 43 8.56 -2.49 -10.31
CA ALA A 43 7.37 -3.28 -10.59
C ALA A 43 6.13 -2.71 -9.89
N SER A 44 6.24 -2.32 -8.62
CA SER A 44 5.12 -1.71 -7.88
C SER A 44 4.63 -0.41 -8.51
N LEU A 45 5.54 0.41 -9.07
CA LEU A 45 5.17 1.65 -9.77
C LEU A 45 4.42 1.37 -11.07
N VAL A 46 4.83 0.35 -11.83
CA VAL A 46 4.15 -0.07 -13.07
C VAL A 46 2.75 -0.60 -12.78
N VAL A 47 2.57 -1.26 -11.64
CA VAL A 47 1.29 -1.87 -11.22
C VAL A 47 0.37 -0.89 -10.50
N LEU A 48 0.88 0.29 -10.13
CA LEU A 48 0.11 1.31 -9.43
C LEU A 48 -1.23 1.66 -10.14
N PRO A 49 -1.31 1.81 -11.47
CA PRO A 49 -2.60 2.07 -12.14
C PRO A 49 -3.61 0.94 -11.92
N LEU A 50 -3.16 -0.32 -11.92
CA LEU A 50 -4.00 -1.49 -11.66
C LEU A 50 -4.52 -1.49 -10.22
N ILE A 51 -3.65 -1.15 -9.27
CA ILE A 51 -4.02 -0.99 -7.86
C ILE A 51 -5.07 0.11 -7.70
N LEU A 52 -4.86 1.29 -8.31
CA LEU A 52 -5.80 2.41 -8.25
C LEU A 52 -7.16 2.05 -8.85
N MET A 53 -7.17 1.31 -9.96
CA MET A 53 -8.40 0.79 -10.56
C MET A 53 -9.14 -0.17 -9.61
N GLY A 54 -8.40 -1.07 -8.94
CA GLY A 54 -8.97 -1.98 -7.94
C GLY A 54 -9.58 -1.25 -6.74
N ILE A 55 -8.91 -0.21 -6.24
CA ILE A 55 -9.42 0.65 -5.16
C ILE A 55 -10.71 1.34 -5.59
N GLY A 56 -10.72 1.97 -6.77
CA GLY A 56 -11.90 2.66 -7.28
C GLY A 56 -13.11 1.74 -7.45
N HIS A 57 -12.88 0.52 -7.97
CA HIS A 57 -13.94 -0.47 -8.08
C HIS A 57 -14.47 -0.90 -6.71
N LEU A 58 -13.59 -1.13 -5.74
CA LEU A 58 -13.95 -1.52 -4.38
C LEU A 58 -14.76 -0.42 -3.68
N GLU A 59 -14.37 0.85 -3.82
CA GLU A 59 -15.12 1.99 -3.27
C GLU A 59 -16.52 2.07 -3.85
N HIS A 60 -16.67 1.86 -5.15
CA HIS A 60 -17.96 1.84 -5.82
C HIS A 60 -18.85 0.69 -5.30
N VAL A 61 -18.30 -0.52 -5.19
CA VAL A 61 -19.00 -1.70 -4.64
C VAL A 61 -19.40 -1.46 -3.19
N ALA A 62 -18.50 -0.91 -2.37
CA ALA A 62 -18.80 -0.59 -0.98
C ALA A 62 -19.87 0.50 -0.84
N ALA A 63 -19.93 1.46 -1.76
CA ALA A 63 -20.98 2.47 -1.77
C ALA A 63 -22.36 1.89 -2.09
N VAL A 64 -22.43 0.88 -2.96
CA VAL A 64 -23.68 0.23 -3.38
C VAL A 64 -24.15 -0.81 -2.35
N LEU A 65 -23.24 -1.64 -1.82
CA LEU A 65 -23.59 -2.76 -0.94
C LEU A 65 -23.70 -2.40 0.54
N LEU A 66 -23.00 -1.34 1.00
CA LEU A 66 -22.97 -0.95 2.41
C LEU A 66 -23.51 0.47 2.66
N PRO A 67 -24.64 0.91 2.06
CA PRO A 67 -25.14 2.27 2.22
C PRO A 67 -25.66 2.55 3.64
N ARG A 68 -26.06 1.51 4.38
CA ARG A 68 -26.64 1.59 5.73
C ARG A 68 -25.64 1.38 6.87
N LEU A 69 -24.37 1.10 6.56
CA LEU A 69 -23.36 0.86 7.58
C LEU A 69 -22.92 2.18 8.22
N ALA A 70 -22.68 2.20 9.54
CA ALA A 70 -22.26 3.41 10.22
C ALA A 70 -20.93 3.95 9.62
N PRO A 71 -20.72 5.28 9.57
CA PRO A 71 -19.59 5.89 8.86
C PRO A 71 -18.23 5.36 9.30
N PHE A 72 -18.08 5.06 10.60
CA PHE A 72 -16.87 4.49 11.17
C PHE A 72 -16.58 3.07 10.64
N TRP A 73 -17.55 2.17 10.76
CA TRP A 73 -17.42 0.77 10.32
C TRP A 73 -17.24 0.68 8.81
N ARG A 74 -17.90 1.53 8.04
CA ARG A 74 -17.74 1.57 6.58
C ARG A 74 -16.32 1.98 6.21
N LYS A 75 -15.79 3.02 6.86
CA LYS A 75 -14.42 3.49 6.63
C LYS A 75 -13.38 2.45 7.02
N LEU A 76 -13.59 1.75 8.15
CA LEU A 76 -12.74 0.66 8.60
C LEU A 76 -12.74 -0.49 7.58
N LEU A 77 -13.93 -0.98 7.20
CA LEU A 77 -14.07 -2.10 6.28
C LEU A 77 -13.47 -1.79 4.90
N VAL A 78 -13.74 -0.61 4.35
CA VAL A 78 -13.15 -0.17 3.07
C VAL A 78 -11.63 -0.09 3.20
N SER A 79 -11.09 0.49 4.27
CA SER A 79 -9.63 0.56 4.45
C SER A 79 -8.98 -0.83 4.56
N LEU A 80 -9.65 -1.78 5.19
CA LEU A 80 -9.19 -3.16 5.34
C LEU A 80 -9.18 -3.88 3.99
N LEU A 81 -10.28 -3.78 3.25
CA LEU A 81 -10.43 -4.40 1.92
C LEU A 81 -9.45 -3.77 0.93
N THR A 82 -9.25 -2.45 0.97
CA THR A 82 -8.25 -1.76 0.16
C THR A 82 -6.85 -2.27 0.45
N ALA A 83 -6.47 -2.44 1.72
CA ALA A 83 -5.17 -3.01 2.07
C ALA A 83 -5.01 -4.43 1.52
N CYS A 84 -6.05 -5.28 1.64
CA CYS A 84 -6.03 -6.63 1.07
C CYS A 84 -5.88 -6.63 -0.46
N VAL A 85 -6.56 -5.73 -1.18
CA VAL A 85 -6.44 -5.64 -2.65
C VAL A 85 -5.03 -5.22 -3.06
N ILE A 86 -4.49 -4.18 -2.41
CA ILE A 86 -3.12 -3.70 -2.69
C ILE A 86 -2.11 -4.84 -2.48
N GLU A 87 -2.15 -5.48 -1.31
CA GLU A 87 -1.21 -6.53 -0.94
C GLU A 87 -1.36 -7.78 -1.83
N SER A 88 -2.60 -8.13 -2.21
CA SER A 88 -2.87 -9.27 -3.10
C SER A 88 -2.30 -9.07 -4.50
N VAL A 89 -2.54 -7.90 -5.09
CA VAL A 89 -2.03 -7.54 -6.43
C VAL A 89 -0.50 -7.45 -6.42
N LEU A 90 0.06 -6.83 -5.38
CA LEU A 90 1.50 -6.66 -5.25
C LEU A 90 2.20 -8.02 -5.02
N ALA A 91 1.66 -8.86 -4.14
CA ALA A 91 2.14 -10.23 -3.95
C ALA A 91 2.07 -11.05 -5.24
N LEU A 92 1.03 -10.87 -6.06
CA LEU A 92 0.88 -11.59 -7.33
C LEU A 92 1.95 -11.19 -8.33
N VAL A 93 2.19 -9.89 -8.48
CA VAL A 93 3.20 -9.40 -9.41
C VAL A 93 4.60 -9.80 -8.96
N ILE A 94 4.90 -9.71 -7.66
CA ILE A 94 6.17 -10.18 -7.13
C ILE A 94 6.31 -11.69 -7.36
N ALA A 95 5.27 -12.48 -7.12
CA ALA A 95 5.30 -13.92 -7.41
C ALA A 95 5.54 -14.20 -8.91
N LEU A 96 4.88 -13.49 -9.82
CA LEU A 96 5.06 -13.63 -11.27
C LEU A 96 6.47 -13.24 -11.76
N ILE A 97 7.09 -12.25 -11.13
CA ILE A 97 8.45 -11.79 -11.48
C ILE A 97 9.52 -12.73 -10.92
N ASN A 98 9.26 -13.34 -9.76
CA ASN A 98 10.26 -14.10 -9.01
C ASN A 98 10.09 -15.63 -9.10
N SER A 99 8.96 -16.13 -9.58
CA SER A 99 8.66 -17.57 -9.68
C SER A 99 8.72 -18.06 -11.13
N PRO A 100 9.16 -19.30 -11.38
CA PRO A 100 8.81 -20.01 -12.61
C PRO A 100 7.28 -20.07 -12.72
N TRP A 101 6.76 -19.95 -13.95
CA TRP A 101 5.33 -19.91 -14.29
C TRP A 101 4.73 -21.32 -14.18
N ASP A 102 4.83 -21.92 -13.00
CA ASP A 102 4.47 -23.30 -12.72
C ASP A 102 3.35 -23.38 -11.66
N ALA A 103 2.99 -24.62 -11.28
CA ALA A 103 1.96 -24.88 -10.29
C ALA A 103 2.32 -24.37 -8.88
N THR A 104 3.54 -23.90 -8.63
CA THR A 104 3.97 -23.35 -7.33
C THR A 104 3.65 -21.87 -7.19
N LEU A 105 3.28 -21.18 -8.28
CA LEU A 105 2.94 -19.74 -8.28
C LEU A 105 1.88 -19.38 -7.24
N ALA A 106 0.81 -20.18 -7.12
CA ALA A 106 -0.25 -19.95 -6.14
C ALA A 106 0.26 -20.03 -4.69
N ARG A 107 1.22 -20.94 -4.42
CA ARG A 107 1.86 -21.10 -3.12
C ARG A 107 2.78 -19.91 -2.81
N PHE A 108 3.57 -19.46 -3.78
CA PHE A 108 4.42 -18.28 -3.64
C PHE A 108 3.61 -17.00 -3.44
N TRP A 109 2.51 -16.83 -4.18
CA TRP A 109 1.57 -15.74 -4.01
C TRP A 109 0.98 -15.72 -2.59
N TRP A 110 0.47 -16.85 -2.12
CA TRP A 110 -0.13 -16.94 -0.78
C TRP A 110 0.91 -16.66 0.33
N LEU A 111 2.14 -17.15 0.16
CA LEU A 111 3.22 -16.91 1.12
C LEU A 111 3.64 -15.44 1.18
N ALA A 112 3.79 -14.79 0.02
CA ALA A 112 4.11 -13.36 -0.06
C ALA A 112 2.96 -12.51 0.51
N PHE A 113 1.72 -12.83 0.16
CA PHE A 113 0.52 -12.15 0.65
C PHE A 113 0.37 -12.28 2.17
N SER A 114 0.47 -13.49 2.71
CA SER A 114 0.34 -13.72 4.16
C SER A 114 1.46 -13.08 4.98
N ARG A 115 2.66 -12.92 4.41
CA ARG A 115 3.76 -12.20 5.06
C ARG A 115 3.59 -10.70 5.04
N SER A 116 3.11 -10.13 3.94
CA SER A 116 2.96 -8.68 3.81
C SER A 116 1.68 -8.17 4.48
N LEU A 117 0.61 -8.96 4.52
CA LEU A 117 -0.71 -8.56 5.02
C LEU A 117 -0.72 -8.05 6.48
N PRO A 118 -0.06 -8.69 7.47
CA PRO A 118 -0.02 -8.18 8.83
C PRO A 118 0.61 -6.78 8.91
N ILE A 119 1.70 -6.57 8.17
CA ILE A 119 2.43 -5.30 8.15
C ILE A 119 1.62 -4.24 7.39
N GLY A 120 1.06 -4.60 6.23
CA GLY A 120 0.19 -3.74 5.43
C GLY A 120 -1.06 -3.30 6.18
N LEU A 121 -1.65 -4.18 7.00
CA LEU A 121 -2.77 -3.84 7.89
C LEU A 121 -2.36 -2.86 8.99
N VAL A 122 -1.26 -3.13 9.70
CA VAL A 122 -0.78 -2.26 10.78
C VAL A 122 -0.47 -0.86 10.24
N ILE A 123 0.23 -0.77 9.12
CA ILE A 123 0.60 0.51 8.50
C ILE A 123 -0.63 1.19 7.91
N GLY A 124 -1.51 0.44 7.23
CA GLY A 124 -2.73 0.96 6.63
C GLY A 124 -3.69 1.54 7.67
N LEU A 125 -3.88 0.84 8.80
CA LEU A 125 -4.67 1.33 9.92
C LEU A 125 -4.00 2.54 10.58
N PHE A 126 -2.69 2.50 10.82
CA PHE A 126 -1.95 3.62 11.38
C PHE A 126 -2.04 4.88 10.49
N MET A 127 -1.86 4.74 9.19
CA MET A 127 -2.01 5.83 8.24
C MET A 127 -3.46 6.34 8.16
N GLY A 128 -4.44 5.44 8.11
CA GLY A 128 -5.85 5.77 7.96
C GLY A 128 -6.46 6.44 9.20
N PHE A 129 -6.11 5.96 10.40
CA PHE A 129 -6.72 6.41 11.65
C PHE A 129 -5.87 7.42 12.43
N TYR A 130 -4.54 7.36 12.34
CA TYR A 130 -3.66 8.26 13.10
C TYR A 130 -3.07 9.36 12.21
N MET A 131 -2.52 9.01 11.05
CA MET A 131 -1.82 9.97 10.20
C MET A 131 -2.77 10.90 9.44
N LYS A 132 -3.80 10.34 8.78
CA LYS A 132 -4.77 11.10 7.98
C LYS A 132 -5.41 12.26 8.77
N PRO A 133 -5.96 12.08 9.99
CA PRO A 133 -6.51 13.20 10.76
C PRO A 133 -5.43 14.19 11.20
N LYS A 134 -4.18 13.77 11.45
CA LYS A 134 -3.08 14.69 11.76
C LYS A 134 -2.73 15.56 10.55
N ILE A 135 -2.62 14.96 9.37
CA ILE A 135 -2.34 15.66 8.11
C ILE A 135 -3.48 16.63 7.80
N ASP A 136 -4.73 16.21 7.96
CA ASP A 136 -5.90 17.07 7.71
C ASP A 136 -5.93 18.26 8.68
N ARG A 137 -5.59 18.04 9.97
CA ARG A 137 -5.41 19.13 10.94
C ARG A 137 -4.26 20.07 10.59
N MET A 138 -3.14 19.54 10.09
CA MET A 138 -2.01 20.36 9.64
C MET A 138 -2.38 21.20 8.41
N LYS A 139 -3.08 20.62 7.44
CA LYS A 139 -3.60 21.32 6.26
C LYS A 139 -4.59 22.41 6.65
N ALA A 140 -5.51 22.12 7.56
CA ALA A 140 -6.46 23.11 8.08
C ALA A 140 -5.75 24.28 8.80
N ARG A 141 -4.74 24.00 9.62
CA ARG A 141 -3.92 25.04 10.29
C ARG A 141 -3.11 25.87 9.29
N ALA A 142 -2.56 25.24 8.25
CA ALA A 142 -1.80 25.93 7.22
C ALA A 142 -2.69 26.81 6.33
N ALA A 143 -3.97 26.44 6.14
CA ALA A 143 -4.96 27.23 5.42
C ALA A 143 -5.50 28.40 6.27
N ALA A 144 -5.64 28.24 7.60
CA ALA A 144 -6.05 29.30 8.50
C ALA A 144 -4.96 30.36 8.79
N ALA A 145 -3.70 30.03 8.49
CA ALA A 145 -2.55 30.92 8.64
C ALA A 145 -2.10 31.57 7.31
N ALA A 146 -2.88 31.42 6.24
CA ALA A 146 -2.65 31.99 4.91
C ALA A 146 -3.75 33.01 4.61
#